data_AF-A0A2T0QWD0-F1
#
_entry.id   AF-A0A2T0QWD0-F1
#
_cell.length_a   1.000
_cell.length_b   1.000
_cell.length_c   1.000
_cell.angle_alpha   90.00
_cell.angle_beta   90.00
_cell.angle_gamma   90.00
#
_symmetry.space_group_name_H-M   'P 1'
#
loop_
_entity.id
_entity.type
_entity.pdbx_description
1 polymer ?
#
loop_
_entity_poly.entity_id
_entity_poly.type
_entity_poly.pdbx_seq_one_letter_code
_entity_poly.pdbx_strand_id
1 'polypeptide(L)'
;MDERKRDSMIAYLRHRMEEFGIKPEDLAAVLASEPAAQKPGRYRSATGDSWDGQGEMPQWLKQAISAGQSIDHFELSAAPAPAPQPKKRVDWQNDPFAGSPLARSNNR
;
A
#
# COMPACT_ATOMS: atom_id res chain seq x y z
N MET A 1 7.93 21.40 8.27
CA MET A 1 8.63 20.59 9.30
C MET A 1 9.89 21.36 9.70
N ASP A 2 9.88 21.92 10.91
CA ASP A 2 10.88 22.88 11.39
C ASP A 2 12.30 22.32 11.29
N GLU A 3 13.23 23.07 10.70
CA GLU A 3 14.64 22.68 10.55
C GLU A 3 15.29 22.36 11.91
N ARG A 4 14.86 23.05 12.97
CA ARG A 4 15.26 22.77 14.35
C ARG A 4 14.89 21.37 14.83
N LYS A 5 13.70 20.86 14.48
CA LYS A 5 13.29 19.50 14.87
C LYS A 5 14.12 18.44 14.15
N ARG A 6 14.47 18.70 12.88
CA ARG A 6 15.34 17.81 12.11
C ARG A 6 16.73 17.75 12.72
N ASP A 7 17.31 18.90 13.06
CA ASP A 7 18.63 18.98 13.67
C ASP A 7 18.68 18.26 15.03
N SER A 8 17.66 18.48 15.89
CA SER A 8 17.55 17.76 17.16
C SER A 8 17.43 16.24 16.99
N MET A 9 16.70 15.77 15.97
CA MET A 9 16.55 14.35 15.67
C MET A 9 17.87 13.73 15.19
N ILE A 10 18.63 14.46 14.36
CA ILE A 10 19.94 14.02 13.87
C ILE A 10 20.93 13.92 15.03
N ALA A 11 20.97 14.91 15.92
CA ALA A 11 21.81 14.90 17.11
C ALA A 11 21.48 13.71 18.03
N TYR A 12 20.18 13.47 18.25
CA TYR A 12 19.71 12.33 19.02
C TYR A 12 20.13 10.99 18.39
N LEU A 13 19.95 10.82 17.08
CA LEU A 13 20.35 9.60 16.37
C LEU A 13 21.86 9.37 16.46
N ARG A 14 22.67 10.43 16.32
CA ARG A 14 24.13 10.35 16.45
C ARG A 14 24.58 9.89 17.84
N HIS A 15 24.00 10.46 18.88
CA HIS A 15 24.28 10.03 20.25
C HIS A 15 23.90 8.56 20.47
N ARG A 16 22.74 8.13 19.93
CA ARG A 16 22.31 6.73 20.01
C ARG A 16 23.20 5.79 19.21
N MET A 17 23.72 6.21 18.07
CA MET A 17 24.69 5.41 17.31
C MET A 17 25.97 5.19 18.12
N GLU A 18 26.46 6.23 18.81
CA GLU A 18 27.66 6.15 19.65
C GLU A 18 27.47 5.22 20.86
N GLU A 19 26.33 5.29 21.55
CA GLU A 19 25.97 4.40 22.67
C GLU A 19 26.00 2.91 22.28
N PHE A 20 25.56 2.57 21.07
CA PHE A 20 25.48 1.19 20.59
C PHE A 20 26.71 0.78 19.78
N GLY A 21 27.72 1.65 19.67
CA GLY A 21 28.93 1.39 18.88
C GLY A 21 28.66 1.26 17.38
N ILE A 22 27.55 1.79 16.89
CA ILE A 22 27.18 1.77 15.47
C ILE A 22 27.98 2.85 14.76
N LYS A 23 28.90 2.44 13.89
CA LYS A 23 29.66 3.38 13.07
C LYS A 23 28.76 3.94 11.96
N PRO A 24 28.80 5.25 11.68
CA PRO A 24 28.02 5.83 10.60
C PRO A 24 28.41 5.25 9.24
N GLU A 25 29.65 4.79 9.10
CA GLU A 25 30.19 4.13 7.89
C GLU A 25 29.57 2.75 7.68
N ASP A 26 29.39 1.98 8.75
CA ASP A 26 28.74 0.66 8.72
C ASP A 26 27.25 0.81 8.40
N LEU A 27 26.59 1.79 9.03
CA LEU A 27 25.21 2.15 8.71
C LEU A 27 25.07 2.59 7.24
N ALA A 28 26.00 3.39 6.72
CA ALA A 28 26.00 3.80 5.31
C ALA A 28 26.26 2.61 4.37
N ALA A 29 27.16 1.69 4.73
CA ALA A 29 27.44 0.48 3.96
C ALA A 29 26.23 -0.45 3.91
N VAL A 30 25.52 -0.64 5.04
CA VAL A 30 24.26 -1.39 5.08
C VAL A 30 23.18 -0.67 4.27
N LEU A 31 23.00 0.65 4.39
CA LEU A 31 22.02 1.39 3.59
C LEU A 31 22.33 1.41 2.08
N ALA A 32 23.61 1.30 1.71
CA ALA A 32 24.05 1.23 0.31
C ALA A 32 24.02 -0.21 -0.25
N SER A 33 24.18 -1.22 0.62
CA SER A 33 24.14 -2.65 0.25
C SER A 33 22.74 -3.23 0.30
N GLU A 34 21.91 -2.76 1.23
CA GLU A 34 20.46 -2.80 1.08
C GLU A 34 20.20 -2.09 -0.25
N PRO A 35 19.52 -2.73 -1.21
CA PRO A 35 19.14 -2.02 -2.41
C PRO A 35 18.27 -0.85 -1.95
N ALA A 36 18.85 0.36 -1.99
CA ALA A 36 18.17 1.63 -1.73
C ALA A 36 16.94 1.84 -2.64
N ALA A 37 16.72 0.90 -3.55
CA ALA A 37 15.47 0.58 -4.17
C ALA A 37 15.35 -0.95 -4.32
N GLN A 38 14.97 -1.69 -3.28
CA GLN A 38 13.80 -2.54 -3.50
C GLN A 38 12.73 -1.55 -3.90
N LYS A 39 12.66 -1.29 -5.21
CA LYS A 39 11.55 -0.59 -5.83
C LYS A 39 10.36 -1.18 -5.11
N PRO A 40 9.57 -0.38 -4.37
CA PRO A 40 8.40 -0.93 -3.73
C PRO A 40 7.70 -1.65 -4.87
N GLY A 41 7.63 -3.00 -4.80
CA GLY A 41 7.33 -3.81 -5.97
C GLY A 41 6.19 -3.13 -6.69
N ARG A 42 6.40 -2.77 -7.97
CA ARG A 42 5.57 -1.82 -8.72
C ARG A 42 4.09 -1.96 -8.35
N TYR A 43 3.62 -3.17 -8.11
CA TYR A 43 2.28 -3.52 -7.63
C TYR A 43 2.28 -4.30 -6.29
N ARG A 44 1.31 -4.05 -5.39
CA ARG A 44 1.07 -4.77 -4.13
C ARG A 44 -0.40 -5.15 -3.95
N SER A 45 -0.65 -6.41 -3.58
CA SER A 45 -1.97 -6.98 -3.28
C SER A 45 -2.45 -6.63 -1.86
N ALA A 46 -3.77 -6.67 -1.64
CA ALA A 46 -4.36 -6.48 -0.31
C ALA A 46 -3.99 -7.59 0.69
N THR A 47 -3.57 -8.75 0.20
CA THR A 47 -3.12 -9.90 1.00
C THR A 47 -1.66 -9.76 1.44
N GLY A 48 -0.93 -8.79 0.87
CA GLY A 48 0.46 -8.51 1.20
C GLY A 48 1.49 -8.95 0.16
N ASP A 49 1.07 -9.66 -0.89
CA ASP A 49 1.94 -10.01 -2.02
C ASP A 49 2.39 -8.76 -2.78
N SER A 50 3.65 -8.72 -3.23
CA SER A 50 4.18 -7.62 -4.05
C SER A 50 4.78 -8.17 -5.35
N TRP A 51 4.62 -7.43 -6.45
CA TRP A 51 5.14 -7.78 -7.77
C TRP A 51 5.83 -6.57 -8.39
N ASP A 52 7.09 -6.75 -8.80
CA ASP A 52 7.93 -5.67 -9.34
C ASP A 52 7.60 -5.29 -10.79
N GLY A 53 6.64 -5.97 -11.42
CA GLY A 53 6.36 -5.78 -12.86
C GLY A 53 7.37 -6.50 -13.76
N GLN A 54 8.23 -7.34 -13.20
CA GLN A 54 9.22 -8.16 -13.92
C GLN A 54 8.87 -9.66 -13.76
N GLY A 55 9.00 -10.41 -14.84
CA GLY A 55 8.71 -11.85 -14.87
C GLY A 55 7.23 -12.20 -15.00
N GLU A 56 6.87 -13.44 -14.64
CA GLU A 56 5.50 -13.92 -14.73
C GLU A 56 4.56 -13.18 -13.78
N MET A 57 3.41 -12.76 -14.32
CA MET A 57 2.38 -12.10 -13.54
C MET A 57 1.78 -13.08 -12.52
N PRO A 58 1.74 -12.72 -11.22
CA PRO A 58 1.25 -13.61 -10.19
C PRO A 58 -0.26 -13.84 -10.30
N GLN A 59 -0.72 -14.96 -9.76
CA GLN A 59 -2.12 -15.38 -9.88
C GLN A 59 -3.10 -14.37 -9.28
N TRP A 60 -2.74 -13.71 -8.17
CA TRP A 60 -3.56 -12.67 -7.56
C TRP A 60 -3.79 -11.49 -8.51
N LEU A 61 -2.78 -11.11 -9.31
CA LEU A 61 -2.90 -9.99 -10.23
C LEU A 61 -3.70 -10.39 -11.48
N LYS A 62 -3.50 -11.61 -11.99
CA LYS A 62 -4.33 -12.19 -13.05
C LYS A 62 -5.81 -12.22 -12.65
N GLN A 63 -6.10 -12.71 -11.44
CA GLN A 63 -7.48 -12.76 -10.92
C GLN A 63 -8.09 -11.38 -10.72
N ALA A 64 -7.31 -10.41 -10.21
CA ALA A 64 -7.77 -9.04 -10.06
C ALA A 64 -8.14 -8.40 -11.41
N ILE A 65 -7.30 -8.57 -12.43
CA ILE A 65 -7.57 -8.07 -13.78
C ILE A 65 -8.80 -8.78 -14.38
N SER A 66 -8.90 -10.11 -14.22
CA SER A 66 -10.08 -10.86 -14.67
C SER A 66 -11.37 -10.46 -13.94
N ALA A 67 -11.27 -9.97 -12.70
CA ALA A 67 -12.39 -9.41 -11.95
C ALA A 67 -12.74 -7.97 -12.37
N GLY A 68 -12.04 -7.39 -13.36
CA GLY A 68 -12.25 -6.04 -13.86
C GLY A 68 -11.51 -4.96 -13.07
N GLN A 69 -10.58 -5.34 -12.19
CA GLN A 69 -9.80 -4.40 -11.39
C GLN A 69 -8.55 -3.95 -12.15
N SER A 70 -8.32 -2.64 -12.22
CA SER A 70 -7.14 -2.08 -12.88
C SER A 70 -5.86 -2.37 -12.10
N ILE A 71 -4.79 -2.72 -12.81
CA ILE A 71 -3.44 -2.96 -12.25
C ILE A 71 -2.89 -1.72 -11.51
N ASP A 72 -3.29 -0.53 -11.93
CA ASP A 72 -2.99 0.77 -11.29
C ASP A 72 -3.43 0.83 -9.81
N HIS A 73 -4.52 0.14 -9.45
CA HIS A 73 -5.01 0.07 -8.07
C HIS A 73 -4.02 -0.64 -7.12
N PHE A 74 -3.12 -1.45 -7.68
CA PHE A 74 -2.10 -2.14 -6.91
C PHE A 74 -0.79 -1.36 -6.90
N GLU A 75 -0.66 -0.25 -7.65
CA GLU A 75 0.61 0.42 -7.83
C GLU A 75 1.11 1.12 -6.55
N LEU A 76 2.33 0.80 -6.09
CA LEU A 76 2.88 1.35 -4.85
C LEU A 76 3.34 2.82 -4.95
N SER A 77 3.43 3.39 -6.16
CA SER A 77 3.96 4.74 -6.40
C SER A 77 2.88 5.84 -6.48
N ALA A 78 1.61 5.54 -6.22
CA ALA A 78 0.57 6.55 -6.27
C ALA A 78 0.59 7.45 -5.01
N ALA A 79 1.09 8.67 -5.19
CA ALA A 79 0.79 9.81 -4.33
C ALA A 79 -0.75 9.97 -4.17
N PRO A 80 -1.23 10.42 -3.00
CA PRO A 80 -2.65 10.30 -2.66
C PRO A 80 -3.52 11.31 -3.41
N ALA A 81 -4.45 10.85 -4.27
CA ALA A 81 -5.81 11.42 -4.44
C ALA A 81 -6.61 10.71 -5.56
N PRO A 82 -7.96 10.58 -5.47
CA PRO A 82 -8.86 10.80 -4.35
C PRO A 82 -9.40 9.47 -3.77
N ALA A 83 -10.13 9.59 -2.65
CA ALA A 83 -10.79 8.54 -1.89
C ALA A 83 -11.37 7.37 -2.73
N PRO A 84 -11.50 6.16 -2.14
CA PRO A 84 -12.24 5.06 -2.76
C PRO A 84 -13.56 5.63 -3.24
N GLN A 85 -13.77 5.59 -4.55
CA GLN A 85 -15.02 5.99 -5.16
C GLN A 85 -16.11 5.35 -4.30
N PRO A 86 -17.01 6.14 -3.66
CA PRO A 86 -18.09 5.54 -2.92
C PRO A 86 -18.79 4.66 -3.92
N LYS A 87 -18.73 3.34 -3.67
CA LYS A 87 -19.37 2.27 -4.41
C LYS A 87 -20.63 2.88 -4.98
N LYS A 88 -20.66 3.06 -6.31
CA LYS A 88 -21.77 3.61 -7.09
C LYS A 88 -23.03 3.30 -6.30
N ARG A 89 -23.63 4.31 -5.64
CA ARG A 89 -24.78 4.09 -4.75
C ARG A 89 -25.71 3.22 -5.57
N VAL A 90 -25.87 1.97 -5.16
CA VAL A 90 -26.93 1.17 -5.73
C VAL A 90 -28.16 1.93 -5.25
N ASP A 91 -28.83 2.62 -6.16
CA ASP A 91 -30.03 3.38 -5.86
C ASP A 91 -31.14 2.38 -5.54
N TRP A 92 -31.14 1.87 -4.30
CA TRP A 92 -32.17 0.97 -3.76
C TRP A 92 -33.57 1.60 -3.83
N GLN A 93 -33.62 2.91 -4.03
CA GLN A 93 -34.83 3.69 -4.22
C GLN A 93 -35.49 3.46 -5.59
N ASN A 94 -34.76 2.91 -6.57
CA ASN A 94 -35.24 2.55 -7.91
C ASN A 94 -34.98 1.07 -8.24
N ASP A 95 -34.75 0.24 -7.21
CA ASP A 95 -34.55 -1.19 -7.40
C ASP A 95 -35.92 -1.90 -7.55
N PRO A 96 -36.19 -2.59 -8.67
CA PRO A 96 -37.49 -3.20 -8.94
C PRO A 96 -37.83 -4.37 -7.99
N PHE A 97 -36.88 -4.80 -7.15
CA PHE A 97 -37.06 -5.84 -6.15
C PHE A 97 -37.06 -5.31 -4.70
N ALA A 98 -36.75 -4.02 -4.47
CA ALA A 98 -36.80 -3.42 -3.13
C ALA A 98 -38.24 -3.43 -2.59
N GLY A 99 -38.49 -4.25 -1.56
CA GLY A 99 -39.81 -4.47 -0.98
C GLY A 99 -40.46 -5.81 -1.35
N SER A 100 -39.86 -6.57 -2.27
CA SER A 100 -40.29 -7.93 -2.58
C SER A 100 -39.89 -8.91 -1.47
N PRO A 101 -40.67 -9.97 -1.20
CA PRO A 101 -40.37 -10.97 -0.17
C PRO A 101 -39.03 -11.71 -0.39
N LEU A 102 -38.44 -11.60 -1.59
CA LEU A 102 -37.11 -12.12 -1.93
C LEU A 102 -35.95 -11.34 -1.28
N ALA A 103 -36.17 -10.10 -0.81
CA ALA A 103 -35.13 -9.28 -0.19
C ALA A 103 -34.93 -9.56 1.31
N ARG A 104 -35.84 -10.29 1.96
CA ARG A 104 -35.68 -10.72 3.35
C ARG A 104 -34.94 -12.04 3.37
N SER A 105 -33.61 -11.99 3.49
CA SER A 105 -32.83 -13.16 3.86
C SER A 105 -33.34 -13.64 5.22
N ASN A 106 -34.02 -14.79 5.19
CA ASN A 106 -34.65 -15.47 6.31
C ASN A 106 -33.59 -15.75 7.40
N ASN A 107 -33.48 -14.87 8.40
CA ASN A 107 -32.78 -15.19 9.63
C ASN A 107 -33.81 -15.66 10.65
N ARG A 108 -33.64 -16.92 11.02
CA ARG A 108 -34.51 -17.77 11.84
C ARG A 108 -34.95 -17.12 13.16
#